data_AF-A0A2X2IR13-F1
#
_entry.id   AF-A0A2X2IR13-F1
#
_cell.length_a   1.000
_cell.length_b   1.000
_cell.length_c   1.000
_cell.angle_alpha   90.00
_cell.angle_beta   90.00
_cell.angle_gamma   90.00
#
_symmetry.space_group_name_H-M   'P 1'
#
loop_
_entity.id
_entity.type
_entity.pdbx_description
1 polymer ?
#
loop_
_entity_poly.entity_id
_entity_poly.type
_entity_poly.pdbx_seq_one_letter_code
_entity_poly.pdbx_strand_id
1 'polypeptide(L)'
;MLSDKLLQQIEFIKEIDKIKYIQRRTKLFNSDRPENDAEHSWHLALMAIVLLEHANQSVDLLKVVKMVLIHDIVEIDAGDTFI
;
A
#
# COMPACT_ATOMS: atom_id res chain seq x y z
N MET A 1 6.98 2.97 -31.85
CA MET A 1 6.74 3.97 -30.79
C MET A 1 6.00 3.29 -29.66
N LEU A 2 6.31 3.58 -28.39
CA LEU A 2 5.45 3.15 -27.28
C LEU A 2 4.09 3.84 -27.44
N SER A 3 3.01 3.13 -27.12
CA SER A 3 1.67 3.74 -27.07
C SER A 3 1.57 4.73 -25.91
N ASP A 4 0.83 5.83 -26.07
CA ASP A 4 0.57 6.82 -25.02
C ASP A 4 0.07 6.17 -23.72
N LYS A 5 -0.75 5.11 -23.84
CA LYS A 5 -1.24 4.33 -22.69
C LYS A 5 -0.12 3.70 -21.88
N LEU A 6 0.86 3.08 -22.54
CA LEU A 6 1.99 2.44 -21.87
C LEU A 6 2.88 3.48 -21.19
N LEU A 7 3.06 4.66 -21.80
CA LEU A 7 3.80 5.76 -21.19
C LEU A 7 3.12 6.23 -19.90
N GLN A 8 1.80 6.43 -19.90
CA GLN A 8 1.05 6.80 -18.68
C GLN A 8 1.16 5.74 -17.58
N GLN A 9 1.15 4.44 -17.94
CA GLN A 9 1.33 3.36 -16.97
C GLN A 9 2.73 3.38 -16.33
N ILE A 10 3.77 3.63 -17.14
CA ILE A 10 5.15 3.75 -16.65
C ILE A 10 5.29 4.97 -15.73
N GLU A 11 4.73 6.12 -16.10
CA GLU A 11 4.73 7.31 -15.24
C GLU A 11 4.00 7.06 -13.92
N PHE A 12 2.86 6.36 -13.93
CA PHE A 12 2.18 5.96 -12.70
C PHE A 12 3.05 5.05 -11.82
N ILE A 13 3.67 4.00 -12.41
CA ILE A 13 4.55 3.08 -11.67
C ILE A 13 5.74 3.83 -11.04
N LYS A 14 6.28 4.82 -11.74
CA LYS A 14 7.37 5.66 -11.25
C LYS A 14 6.90 6.59 -10.13
N GLU A 15 5.71 7.18 -10.26
CA GLU A 15 5.16 8.12 -9.28
C GLU A 15 4.90 7.45 -7.93
N ILE A 16 4.31 6.25 -7.95
CA ILE A 16 3.97 5.54 -6.71
C ILE A 16 5.19 5.06 -5.91
N ASP A 17 6.40 5.09 -6.48
CA ASP A 17 7.63 4.80 -5.73
C ASP A 17 7.81 5.76 -4.53
N LYS A 18 7.26 6.98 -4.64
CA LYS A 18 7.28 8.00 -3.58
C LYS A 18 6.64 7.54 -2.27
N ILE A 19 5.72 6.58 -2.31
CA ILE A 19 5.04 6.06 -1.11
C ILE A 19 6.03 5.44 -0.10
N LYS A 20 7.21 4.98 -0.56
CA LYS A 20 8.28 4.46 0.30
C LYS A 20 8.89 5.51 1.23
N TYR A 21 8.66 6.79 0.96
CA TYR A 21 9.24 7.90 1.71
C TYR A 21 8.29 8.48 2.76
N ILE A 22 7.00 8.13 2.73
CA ILE A 22 6.02 8.59 3.71
C ILE A 22 6.15 7.71 4.96
N GLN A 23 6.51 8.34 6.09
CA GLN A 23 6.77 7.63 7.36
C GLN A 23 5.55 7.71 8.28
N ARG A 24 5.23 6.58 8.90
CA ARG A 24 4.15 6.39 9.87
C ARG A 24 4.64 6.59 11.30
N ARG A 25 3.73 6.72 12.27
CA ARG A 25 4.10 6.69 13.71
C ARG A 25 4.32 5.27 14.21
N THR A 26 3.69 4.29 13.57
CA THR A 26 3.91 2.88 13.87
C THR A 26 5.39 2.58 13.71
N LYS A 27 5.99 1.94 14.72
CA LYS A 27 7.37 1.47 14.66
C LYS A 27 7.40 0.02 14.22
N LEU A 28 8.48 -0.36 13.56
CA LEU A 28 8.75 -1.77 13.31
C LEU A 28 8.87 -2.55 14.63
N PHE A 29 8.52 -3.83 14.59
CA PHE A 29 8.79 -4.73 15.71
C PHE A 29 10.30 -4.78 16.01
N ASN A 30 10.65 -4.64 17.28
CA ASN A 30 12.04 -4.70 17.77
C ASN A 30 12.98 -3.63 17.17
N SER A 31 12.44 -2.49 16.74
CA SER A 31 13.23 -1.37 16.21
C SER A 31 12.57 -0.04 16.53
N ASP A 32 13.39 1.01 16.67
CA ASP A 32 12.90 2.38 16.80
C ASP A 32 12.56 3.05 15.47
N ARG A 33 12.81 2.36 14.34
CA ARG A 33 12.53 2.88 13.00
C ARG A 33 11.00 2.96 12.78
N PRO A 34 10.49 4.11 12.35
CA PRO A 34 9.14 4.24 11.79
C PRO A 34 8.90 3.30 10.62
N GLU A 35 7.71 2.71 10.56
CA GLU A 35 7.16 2.05 9.37
C GLU A 35 6.91 3.11 8.27
N ASN A 36 7.00 2.77 6.99
CA ASN A 36 6.53 3.58 5.85
C ASN A 36 5.28 2.99 5.20
N ASP A 37 4.54 3.77 4.41
CA ASP A 37 3.25 3.32 3.87
C ASP A 37 3.36 2.18 2.86
N ALA A 38 4.48 2.07 2.16
CA ALA A 38 4.73 0.97 1.24
C ALA A 38 4.85 -0.37 1.99
N GLU A 39 5.65 -0.40 3.07
CA GLU A 39 5.80 -1.60 3.89
C GLU A 39 4.53 -1.91 4.70
N HIS A 40 3.80 -0.88 5.12
CA HIS A 40 2.47 -1.03 5.73
C HIS A 40 1.50 -1.75 4.79
N SER A 41 1.34 -1.24 3.57
CA SER A 41 0.44 -1.82 2.56
C SER A 41 0.84 -3.24 2.17
N TRP A 42 2.16 -3.51 2.06
CA TRP A 42 2.68 -4.87 1.83
C TRP A 42 2.31 -5.82 2.97
N HIS A 43 2.53 -5.39 4.23
CA HIS A 43 2.26 -6.23 5.39
C HIS A 43 0.75 -6.49 5.53
N LEU A 44 -0.09 -5.47 5.31
CA LEU A 44 -1.54 -5.60 5.32
C LEU A 44 -2.06 -6.53 4.21
N ALA A 45 -1.47 -6.50 3.02
CA ALA A 45 -1.80 -7.45 1.95
C ALA A 45 -1.51 -8.91 2.34
N LEU A 46 -0.38 -9.16 3.00
CA LEU A 46 -0.06 -10.50 3.54
C LEU A 46 -1.02 -10.89 4.66
N MET A 47 -1.37 -9.96 5.55
CA MET A 47 -2.38 -10.21 6.58
C MET A 47 -3.73 -10.59 5.96
N ALA A 48 -4.18 -9.91 4.90
CA ALA A 48 -5.43 -10.26 4.22
C ALA A 48 -5.41 -11.69 3.63
N ILE A 49 -4.26 -12.15 3.13
CA ILE A 49 -4.08 -13.51 2.62
C ILE A 49 -4.11 -14.54 3.77
N VAL A 50 -3.34 -14.30 4.83
CA VAL A 50 -3.19 -15.24 5.96
C VAL A 50 -4.46 -15.33 6.79
N LEU A 51 -5.17 -14.21 6.99
CA LEU A 51 -6.33 -14.12 7.87
C LEU A 51 -7.67 -14.32 7.14
N LEU A 52 -7.66 -14.69 5.85
CA LEU A 52 -8.87 -14.81 5.03
C LEU A 52 -9.92 -15.75 5.67
N GLU A 53 -9.47 -16.86 6.27
CA GLU A 53 -10.36 -17.85 6.88
C GLU A 53 -11.15 -17.31 8.08
N HIS A 54 -10.71 -16.19 8.66
CA HIS A 54 -11.39 -15.53 9.78
C HIS A 54 -12.43 -14.50 9.33
N ALA A 55 -12.68 -14.35 8.03
CA ALA A 55 -13.70 -13.44 7.52
C ALA A 55 -15.12 -13.93 7.88
N ASN A 56 -15.96 -13.03 8.41
CA ASN A 56 -17.35 -13.33 8.78
C ASN A 56 -18.27 -13.65 7.58
N GLN A 57 -17.81 -13.37 6.36
CA GLN A 57 -18.55 -13.57 5.12
C GLN A 57 -17.57 -13.91 3.99
N SER A 58 -18.11 -14.39 2.86
CA SER A 58 -17.29 -14.60 1.67
C SER A 58 -16.69 -13.27 1.18
N VAL A 59 -15.38 -13.26 0.97
CA VAL A 59 -14.61 -12.10 0.52
C VAL A 59 -13.87 -12.44 -0.76
N ASP A 60 -13.94 -11.55 -1.76
CA ASP A 60 -13.05 -11.61 -2.92
C ASP A 60 -11.65 -11.15 -2.50
N LEU A 61 -10.77 -12.13 -2.24
CA LEU A 61 -9.40 -11.86 -1.79
C LEU A 61 -8.63 -11.00 -2.78
N LEU A 62 -8.77 -11.23 -4.09
CA LEU A 62 -8.03 -10.48 -5.09
C LEU A 62 -8.46 -9.00 -5.11
N LYS A 63 -9.75 -8.74 -4.91
CA LYS A 63 -10.26 -7.38 -4.73
C LYS A 63 -9.67 -6.72 -3.48
N VAL A 64 -9.63 -7.42 -2.35
CA VAL A 64 -9.07 -6.88 -1.10
C VAL A 64 -7.58 -6.59 -1.25
N VAL A 65 -6.79 -7.51 -1.80
CA VAL A 65 -5.36 -7.31 -2.04
C VAL A 65 -5.12 -6.09 -2.94
N LYS A 66 -5.91 -5.92 -4.01
CA LYS A 66 -5.81 -4.71 -4.86
C LYS A 66 -6.16 -3.43 -4.09
N MET A 67 -7.18 -3.46 -3.25
CA MET A 67 -7.58 -2.29 -2.45
C MET A 67 -6.50 -1.88 -1.46
N VAL A 68 -5.98 -2.82 -0.67
CA VAL A 68 -4.96 -2.49 0.35
C VAL A 68 -3.63 -2.08 -0.27
N LEU A 69 -3.28 -2.54 -1.48
CA LEU A 69 -2.09 -2.07 -2.17
C LEU A 69 -2.17 -0.62 -2.68
N ILE A 70 -3.38 -0.06 -2.81
CA ILE A 70 -3.58 1.30 -3.34
C ILE A 70 -4.14 2.29 -2.32
N HIS A 71 -4.57 1.83 -1.14
CA HIS A 71 -5.39 2.63 -0.22
C HIS A 71 -4.72 3.92 0.26
N ASP A 72 -3.41 3.89 0.47
CA ASP A 72 -2.62 5.03 0.95
C ASP A 72 -1.81 5.72 -0.16
N ILE A 73 -2.05 5.44 -1.45
CA ILE A 73 -1.33 6.15 -2.55
C ILE A 73 -1.56 7.66 -2.48
N VAL A 74 -2.71 8.10 -1.97
CA VAL A 74 -3.01 9.53 -1.78
C VAL A 74 -2.07 10.23 -0.78
N GLU A 75 -1.43 9.47 0.11
CA GLU A 75 -0.52 10.00 1.13
C GLU A 75 0.82 10.46 0.54
N ILE A 76 1.11 10.13 -0.72
CA ILE A 76 2.24 10.71 -1.47
C ILE A 76 2.16 12.25 -1.47
N ASP A 77 0.96 12.80 -1.61
CA ASP A 77 0.73 14.25 -1.66
C ASP A 77 0.18 14.80 -0.33
N ALA A 78 -0.66 14.03 0.36
CA ALA A 78 -1.30 14.47 1.59
C ALA A 78 -0.41 14.32 2.84
N GLY A 79 0.56 13.40 2.80
CA GLY A 79 1.24 12.86 3.97
C GLY A 79 0.35 11.95 4.82
N ASP A 80 0.96 11.11 5.65
CA ASP A 80 0.26 10.32 6.66
C ASP A 80 -0.27 11.24 7.79
N THR A 81 -1.53 11.05 8.17
CA THR A 81 -2.22 11.93 9.12
C THR A 81 -2.64 11.19 10.38
N PHE A 82 -2.38 11.82 11.53
CA PHE A 82 -2.80 11.33 12.84
C PHE A 82 -3.78 12.34 13.44
N ILE A 83 -5.06 11.99 13.42
CA ILE A 83 -6.11 12.70 14.15
C ILE A 83 -6.21 12.11 15.55
#